data_AF-A0A6L8UC06-F1
#
_entry.id   AF-A0A6L8UC06-F1
#
_cell.length_a   1.000
_cell.length_b   1.000
_cell.length_c   1.000
_cell.angle_alpha   90.00
_cell.angle_beta   90.00
_cell.angle_gamma   90.00
#
_symmetry.space_group_name_H-M   'P 1'
#
loop_
_entity.id
_entity.type
_entity.pdbx_description
1 polymer ?
#
loop_
_entity_poly.entity_id
_entity_poly.type
_entity_poly.pdbx_seq_one_letter_code
_entity_poly.pdbx_strand_id
1 'polypeptide(L)'
;MVREAPEKKPVAVVRPGIISAIVLKSLFVLVLLFSTAGESVAPSRNYLVIHKPGGINPFEPLMHAIGMVETMGNTMAFNEYEGAAGIFQIRQVRIDEYNRQTNSCFRLSDMFDYENSRKVFLHFASKIGPYNFEKIAKSWNGSGPMTEFYWRRIRSQLQKIQPA
;
A
#
# COMPACT_ATOMS: atom_id res chain seq x y z
N MET A 1 28.22 99.39 -17.40
CA MET A 1 28.47 97.99 -17.00
C MET A 1 27.78 97.10 -18.02
N VAL A 2 28.48 96.72 -19.09
CA VAL A 2 27.94 95.88 -20.17
C VAL A 2 28.48 94.47 -19.94
N ARG A 3 27.60 93.49 -19.72
CA ARG A 3 27.97 92.08 -19.63
C ARG A 3 27.82 91.45 -21.00
N GLU A 4 28.92 90.92 -21.51
CA GLU A 4 29.03 90.14 -22.74
C GLU A 4 28.19 88.87 -22.68
N ALA A 5 27.66 88.45 -23.84
CA ALA A 5 26.97 87.17 -24.00
C ALA A 5 27.98 86.11 -24.49
N PRO A 6 28.19 84.99 -23.77
CA PRO A 6 29.08 83.95 -24.26
C PRO A 6 28.35 82.94 -25.16
N GLU A 7 28.87 82.89 -26.39
CA GLU A 7 28.90 81.86 -27.42
C GLU A 7 28.47 80.43 -27.02
N LYS A 8 27.49 79.88 -27.76
CA LYS A 8 27.08 78.47 -27.65
C LYS A 8 28.10 77.55 -28.33
N LYS A 9 28.86 76.79 -27.52
CA LYS A 9 29.70 75.68 -28.01
C LYS A 9 28.86 74.40 -28.25
N PRO A 10 29.25 73.57 -29.24
CA PRO A 10 28.40 72.53 -29.79
C PRO A 10 28.14 71.36 -28.83
N VAL A 11 26.90 70.86 -28.85
CA VAL A 11 26.49 69.66 -28.10
C VAL A 11 27.04 68.42 -28.82
N ALA A 12 27.92 67.68 -28.15
CA ALA A 12 28.45 66.42 -28.65
C ALA A 12 27.35 65.35 -28.71
N VAL A 13 27.08 64.84 -29.92
CA VAL A 13 26.19 63.69 -30.13
C VAL A 13 26.95 62.43 -29.67
N VAL A 14 26.58 61.92 -28.49
CA VAL A 14 27.09 60.64 -27.98
C VAL A 14 26.47 59.52 -28.82
N ARG A 15 27.28 58.82 -29.63
CA ARG A 15 26.83 57.64 -30.35
C ARG A 15 26.69 56.46 -29.37
N PRO A 16 25.56 55.73 -29.37
CA PRO A 16 25.44 54.54 -28.54
C PRO A 16 26.41 53.45 -29.03
N GLY A 17 27.18 52.88 -28.11
CA GLY A 17 28.17 51.84 -28.40
C GLY A 17 27.50 50.55 -28.88
N ILE A 18 28.01 49.99 -29.98
CA ILE A 18 27.57 48.68 -30.51
C ILE A 18 28.21 47.60 -29.63
N ILE A 19 27.40 46.98 -28.76
CA ILE A 19 27.85 45.80 -28.02
C ILE A 19 27.96 44.64 -29.01
N SER A 20 29.16 44.08 -29.17
CA SER A 20 29.41 42.95 -30.07
C SER A 20 28.53 41.75 -29.71
N ALA A 21 28.00 41.06 -30.72
CA ALA A 21 27.19 39.85 -30.54
C ALA A 21 27.90 38.76 -29.73
N ILE A 22 29.24 38.76 -29.71
CA ILE A 22 30.04 37.84 -28.88
C ILE A 22 29.87 38.15 -27.39
N VAL A 23 29.90 39.44 -27.01
CA VAL A 23 29.71 39.87 -25.61
C VAL A 23 28.30 39.55 -25.14
N LEU A 24 27.29 39.77 -26.00
CA LEU A 24 25.90 39.46 -25.68
C LEU A 24 25.66 37.95 -25.48
N LYS A 25 26.28 37.11 -26.32
CA LYS A 25 26.24 35.64 -26.16
C LYS A 25 26.91 35.18 -24.87
N SER A 26 28.10 35.71 -24.57
CA SER A 26 28.81 35.37 -23.32
C SER A 26 28.01 35.78 -22.08
N LEU A 27 27.37 36.95 -22.12
CA LEU A 27 26.50 37.40 -21.04
C LEU A 27 25.26 36.51 -20.89
N PHE A 28 24.66 36.08 -22.01
CA PHE A 28 23.51 35.19 -22.00
C PHE A 28 23.84 33.81 -21.41
N VAL A 29 25.01 33.25 -21.75
CA VAL A 29 25.49 31.99 -21.16
C VAL A 29 25.74 32.14 -19.66
N LEU A 30 26.32 33.26 -19.22
CA LEU A 30 26.50 33.56 -17.80
C LEU A 30 25.17 33.64 -17.05
N VAL A 31 24.17 34.34 -17.60
CA VAL A 31 22.84 34.42 -16.98
C VAL A 31 22.18 33.04 -16.88
N LEU A 32 22.30 32.20 -17.91
CA LEU A 32 21.78 30.83 -17.88
C LEU A 32 22.45 29.99 -16.78
N LEU A 33 23.78 30.08 -16.64
CA LEU A 33 24.53 29.33 -15.63
C LEU A 33 24.19 29.80 -14.20
N PHE A 34 23.97 31.09 -13.98
CA PHE A 34 23.57 31.63 -12.68
C PHE A 34 22.10 31.36 -12.34
N SER A 35 21.22 31.21 -13.34
CA SER A 35 19.80 30.94 -13.12
C SER A 35 19.49 29.51 -12.68
N THR A 36 20.42 28.56 -12.88
CA THR A 36 20.27 27.16 -12.45
C THR A 36 20.82 26.87 -11.05
N ALA A 37 21.41 27.86 -10.39
CA ALA A 37 21.85 27.74 -9.00
C ALA A 37 20.67 27.93 -8.04
N GLY A 38 19.66 27.05 -8.13
CA GLY A 38 18.62 26.95 -7.11
C GLY A 38 19.22 26.46 -5.80
N GLU A 39 18.80 27.05 -4.67
CA GLU A 39 19.27 26.67 -3.35
C GLU A 39 18.91 25.20 -3.06
N SER A 40 19.90 24.32 -3.11
CA SER A 40 19.79 22.96 -2.59
C SER A 40 19.84 23.00 -1.06
N VAL A 41 18.71 23.27 -0.45
CA VAL A 41 18.54 23.23 1.01
C VAL A 41 18.43 21.77 1.44
N ALA A 42 19.48 21.25 2.10
CA ALA A 42 19.39 19.99 2.80
C ALA A 42 18.35 20.12 3.94
N PRO A 43 17.52 19.09 4.21
CA PRO A 43 16.54 19.16 5.29
C PRO A 43 17.22 19.51 6.62
N SER A 44 16.71 20.52 7.34
CA SER A 44 17.28 21.02 8.62
C SER A 44 17.12 20.06 9.81
N ARG A 45 16.75 18.80 9.58
CA ARG A 45 16.26 17.87 10.60
C ARG A 45 17.28 16.74 10.83
N ASN A 46 17.93 16.77 12.00
CA ASN A 46 18.87 15.75 12.47
C ASN A 46 18.18 14.57 13.17
N TYR A 47 17.11 14.02 12.59
CA TYR A 47 16.48 12.82 13.12
C TYR A 47 16.21 11.79 12.04
N LEU A 48 16.41 10.53 12.39
CA LEU A 48 16.07 9.39 11.56
C LEU A 48 14.59 9.05 11.79
N VAL A 49 13.77 9.13 10.74
CA VAL A 49 12.40 8.59 10.77
C VAL A 49 12.48 7.12 10.42
N ILE A 50 12.41 6.26 11.43
CA ILE A 50 12.15 4.83 11.20
C ILE A 50 10.63 4.67 11.11
N HIS A 51 10.11 4.59 9.89
CA HIS A 51 8.73 4.16 9.68
C HIS A 51 8.63 2.71 10.14
N LYS A 52 7.89 2.46 11.24
CA LYS A 52 7.50 1.10 11.60
C LYS A 52 6.52 0.63 10.52
N PRO A 53 6.86 -0.34 9.66
CA PRO A 53 5.88 -0.85 8.72
C PRO A 53 4.71 -1.44 9.51
N GLY A 54 3.51 -1.35 8.96
CA GLY A 54 2.36 -2.09 9.51
C GLY A 54 2.72 -3.56 9.67
N GLY A 55 2.19 -4.21 10.71
CA GLY A 55 2.40 -5.64 10.89
C GLY A 55 1.91 -6.40 9.66
N ILE A 56 2.75 -7.25 9.08
CA ILE A 56 2.35 -8.11 7.98
C ILE A 56 1.51 -9.24 8.56
N ASN A 57 0.26 -9.40 8.10
CA ASN A 57 -0.51 -10.61 8.36
C ASN A 57 -0.14 -11.65 7.30
N PRO A 58 0.67 -12.68 7.63
CA PRO A 58 1.12 -13.64 6.63
C PRO A 58 -0.01 -14.54 6.11
N PHE A 59 -1.16 -14.56 6.79
CA PHE A 59 -2.32 -15.35 6.37
C PHE A 59 -3.28 -14.58 5.47
N GLU A 60 -3.08 -13.28 5.25
CA GLU A 60 -4.01 -12.44 4.48
C GLU A 60 -4.32 -13.01 3.08
N PRO A 61 -3.32 -13.43 2.27
CA PRO A 61 -3.61 -14.00 0.96
C PRO A 61 -4.43 -15.29 1.05
N LEU A 62 -4.17 -16.11 2.07
CA LEU A 62 -4.89 -17.37 2.29
C LEU A 62 -6.33 -17.11 2.73
N MET A 63 -6.57 -16.20 3.66
CA MET A 63 -7.92 -15.84 4.11
C MET A 63 -8.75 -15.30 2.95
N HIS A 64 -8.18 -14.41 2.14
CA HIS A 64 -8.86 -13.90 0.95
C HIS A 64 -9.21 -15.06 -0.01
N ALA A 65 -8.26 -15.94 -0.30
CA ALA A 65 -8.50 -17.10 -1.17
C ALA A 65 -9.59 -18.04 -0.64
N ILE A 66 -9.62 -18.32 0.67
CA ILE A 66 -10.65 -19.14 1.32
C ILE A 66 -12.01 -18.45 1.23
N GLY A 67 -12.10 -17.16 1.59
CA GLY A 67 -13.36 -16.42 1.50
C GLY A 67 -13.96 -16.43 0.09
N MET A 68 -13.11 -16.33 -0.93
CA MET A 68 -13.55 -16.44 -2.33
C MET A 68 -14.02 -17.85 -2.71
N VAL A 69 -13.39 -18.91 -2.20
CA VAL A 69 -13.76 -20.30 -2.51
C VAL A 69 -15.02 -20.75 -1.78
N GLU A 70 -15.18 -20.32 -0.53
CA GLU A 70 -16.29 -20.71 0.34
C GLU A 70 -17.58 -19.95 0.01
N THR A 71 -17.49 -18.63 -0.15
CA THR A 71 -18.68 -17.76 -0.15
C THR A 71 -18.65 -16.67 -1.20
N MET A 72 -17.63 -16.65 -2.07
CA MET A 72 -17.36 -15.52 -2.98
C MET A 72 -17.25 -14.18 -2.24
N GLY A 73 -16.74 -14.20 -0.99
CA GLY A 73 -16.60 -13.01 -0.15
C GLY A 73 -17.85 -12.59 0.62
N ASN A 74 -18.95 -13.37 0.57
CA ASN A 74 -20.18 -13.05 1.29
C ASN A 74 -20.05 -13.35 2.80
N THR A 75 -19.95 -12.32 3.63
CA THR A 75 -19.90 -12.45 5.09
C THR A 75 -21.20 -12.95 5.71
N MET A 76 -22.33 -12.82 5.02
CA MET A 76 -23.65 -13.23 5.50
C MET A 76 -24.06 -14.64 5.03
N ALA A 77 -23.14 -15.39 4.42
CA ALA A 77 -23.44 -16.73 3.91
C ALA A 77 -23.73 -17.73 5.04
N PHE A 78 -24.80 -18.51 4.88
CA PHE A 78 -25.16 -19.60 5.78
C PHE A 78 -25.47 -20.86 4.98
N ASN A 79 -24.85 -21.97 5.37
CA ASN A 79 -25.13 -23.29 4.84
C ASN A 79 -25.86 -24.11 5.92
N GLU A 80 -27.16 -24.27 5.72
CA GLU A 80 -28.05 -24.98 6.65
C GLU A 80 -27.69 -26.46 6.78
N TYR A 81 -27.29 -27.11 5.69
CA TYR A 81 -26.95 -28.54 5.67
C TYR A 81 -25.69 -28.84 6.50
N GLU A 82 -24.67 -27.98 6.41
CA GLU A 82 -23.41 -28.18 7.13
C GLU A 82 -23.37 -27.50 8.51
N GLY A 83 -24.34 -26.63 8.79
CA GLY A 83 -24.34 -25.76 9.96
C GLY A 83 -23.13 -24.83 9.98
N ALA A 84 -22.85 -24.20 8.83
CA ALA A 84 -21.68 -23.36 8.61
C ALA A 84 -22.07 -21.91 8.31
N ALA A 85 -21.39 -20.95 8.93
CA ALA A 85 -21.72 -19.53 8.82
C ALA A 85 -20.51 -18.66 8.50
N GLY A 86 -20.78 -17.51 7.90
CA GLY A 86 -19.79 -16.49 7.65
C GLY A 86 -18.94 -16.74 6.41
N ILE A 87 -18.05 -15.78 6.14
CA ILE A 87 -17.18 -15.74 4.97
C ILE A 87 -16.32 -17.01 4.80
N PHE A 88 -15.95 -17.67 5.90
CA PHE A 88 -15.10 -18.86 5.93
C PHE A 88 -15.86 -20.17 6.16
N GLN A 89 -17.20 -20.15 6.16
CA GLN A 89 -18.06 -21.30 6.42
C GLN A 89 -17.66 -22.03 7.72
N ILE A 90 -17.61 -21.28 8.82
CA ILE A 90 -17.18 -21.79 10.13
C ILE A 90 -18.32 -22.61 10.74
N ARG A 91 -18.00 -23.83 11.18
CA ARG A 91 -18.92 -24.76 11.86
C ARG A 91 -18.80 -24.66 13.37
N GLN A 92 -19.86 -25.03 14.09
CA GLN A 92 -19.94 -24.97 15.57
C GLN A 92 -18.74 -25.63 16.26
N VAL A 93 -18.25 -26.78 15.78
CA VAL A 93 -17.08 -27.47 16.35
C VAL A 93 -15.80 -26.61 16.37
N ARG A 94 -15.61 -25.71 15.40
CA ARG A 94 -14.47 -24.77 15.37
C ARG A 94 -14.63 -23.65 16.39
N ILE A 95 -15.88 -23.19 16.57
CA ILE A 95 -16.24 -22.16 17.54
C ILE A 95 -16.09 -22.70 18.96
N ASP A 96 -16.56 -23.92 19.22
CA ASP A 96 -16.44 -24.58 20.52
C ASP A 96 -14.97 -24.75 20.92
N GLU A 97 -14.12 -25.19 19.98
CA GLU A 97 -12.69 -25.33 20.21
C GLU A 97 -12.00 -23.97 20.46
N TYR A 98 -12.38 -22.93 19.72
CA TYR A 98 -11.89 -21.58 19.94
C TYR A 98 -12.30 -21.05 21.32
N ASN A 99 -13.57 -21.16 21.67
CA ASN A 99 -14.12 -20.74 22.95
C ASN A 99 -13.42 -21.46 24.11
N ARG A 100 -13.28 -22.79 24.02
CA ARG A 100 -12.61 -23.61 25.03
C ARG A 100 -11.16 -23.19 25.26
N GLN A 101 -10.44 -22.78 24.22
CA GLN A 101 -9.02 -22.42 24.33
C GLN A 101 -8.77 -20.97 24.72
N THR A 102 -9.72 -20.08 24.44
CA THR A 102 -9.58 -18.64 24.66
C THR A 102 -10.46 -18.11 25.79
N ASN A 103 -11.28 -18.96 26.39
CA ASN A 103 -12.36 -18.58 27.32
C ASN A 103 -13.34 -17.56 26.70
N SER A 104 -13.55 -17.62 25.39
CA SER A 104 -14.55 -16.80 24.68
C SER A 104 -15.94 -17.45 24.74
N CYS A 105 -16.98 -16.70 24.33
CA CYS A 105 -18.36 -17.17 24.31
C CYS A 105 -19.04 -16.94 22.94
N PHE A 106 -18.32 -17.11 21.84
CA PHE A 106 -18.89 -16.93 20.51
C PHE A 106 -19.94 -18.00 20.17
N ARG A 107 -20.91 -17.59 19.38
CA ARG A 107 -21.98 -18.40 18.80
C ARG A 107 -21.84 -18.44 17.28
N LEU A 108 -22.51 -19.39 16.63
CA LEU A 108 -22.51 -19.50 15.17
C LEU A 108 -22.95 -18.21 14.46
N SER A 109 -23.94 -17.51 15.03
CA SER A 109 -24.42 -16.22 14.54
C SER A 109 -23.35 -15.12 14.53
N ASP A 110 -22.34 -15.22 15.41
CA ASP A 110 -21.31 -14.20 15.50
C ASP A 110 -20.33 -14.27 14.32
N MET A 111 -20.35 -15.38 13.56
CA MET A 111 -19.47 -15.59 12.41
C MET A 111 -19.91 -14.78 11.18
N PHE A 112 -21.12 -14.19 11.20
CA PHE A 112 -21.52 -13.23 10.18
C PHE A 112 -20.72 -11.91 10.26
N ASP A 113 -20.13 -11.62 11.42
CA ASP A 113 -19.13 -10.56 11.55
C ASP A 113 -17.77 -11.05 11.04
N TYR A 114 -17.18 -10.31 10.11
CA TYR A 114 -15.91 -10.65 9.48
C TYR A 114 -14.78 -10.75 10.51
N GLU A 115 -14.68 -9.82 11.47
CA GLU A 115 -13.59 -9.79 12.44
C GLU A 115 -13.65 -10.98 13.40
N ASN A 116 -14.85 -11.41 13.80
CA ASN A 116 -15.02 -12.61 14.61
C ASN A 116 -14.67 -13.87 13.82
N SER A 117 -15.14 -13.98 12.57
CA SER A 117 -14.72 -15.05 11.66
C SER A 117 -13.19 -15.10 11.51
N ARG A 118 -12.56 -13.93 11.34
CA ARG A 118 -11.10 -13.78 11.21
C ARG A 118 -10.36 -14.26 12.45
N LYS A 119 -10.82 -13.90 13.66
CA LYS A 119 -10.21 -14.37 14.92
C LYS A 119 -10.24 -15.89 15.02
N VAL A 120 -11.37 -16.52 14.75
CA VAL A 120 -11.54 -17.98 14.83
C VAL A 120 -10.65 -18.68 13.80
N PHE A 121 -10.65 -18.21 12.55
CA PHE A 121 -9.82 -18.77 11.50
C PHE A 121 -8.31 -18.63 11.81
N LEU A 122 -7.86 -17.44 12.22
CA LEU A 122 -6.45 -17.21 12.52
C LEU A 122 -5.96 -18.00 13.72
N HIS A 123 -6.80 -18.18 14.74
CA HIS A 123 -6.47 -19.04 15.88
C HIS A 123 -6.30 -20.51 15.48
N PHE A 124 -7.05 -20.98 14.49
CA PHE A 124 -6.84 -22.30 13.91
C PHE A 124 -5.54 -22.34 13.08
N ALA A 125 -5.35 -21.40 12.16
CA ALA A 125 -4.24 -21.40 11.22
C ALA A 125 -2.88 -21.20 11.92
N SER A 126 -2.83 -20.39 12.98
CA SER A 126 -1.60 -20.10 13.74
C SER A 126 -0.96 -21.35 14.37
N LYS A 127 -1.76 -22.37 14.69
CA LYS A 127 -1.27 -23.65 15.22
C LYS A 127 -0.44 -24.45 14.21
N ILE A 128 -0.66 -24.21 12.91
CA ILE A 128 0.09 -24.83 11.81
C ILE A 128 1.26 -23.93 11.38
N GLY A 129 1.06 -22.62 11.44
CA GLY A 129 2.02 -21.61 11.03
C GLY A 129 1.89 -21.22 9.55
N PRO A 130 2.39 -20.03 9.16
CA PRO A 130 2.14 -19.45 7.84
C PRO A 130 2.95 -20.07 6.69
N TYR A 131 3.73 -21.11 6.96
CA TYR A 131 4.70 -21.66 6.00
C TYR A 131 4.11 -22.69 5.05
N ASN A 132 2.88 -23.17 5.31
CA ASN A 132 2.25 -24.19 4.47
C ASN A 132 0.73 -23.96 4.35
N PHE A 133 0.35 -23.14 3.37
CA PHE A 133 -1.05 -22.82 3.07
C PHE A 133 -1.85 -24.05 2.64
N GLU A 134 -1.23 -25.00 1.92
CA GLU A 134 -1.88 -26.23 1.52
C GLU A 134 -2.32 -27.04 2.74
N LYS A 135 -1.42 -27.23 3.71
CA LYS A 135 -1.73 -27.94 4.95
C LYS A 135 -2.86 -27.25 5.72
N ILE A 136 -2.85 -25.92 5.80
CA ILE A 136 -3.92 -25.16 6.46
C ILE A 136 -5.25 -25.35 5.73
N ALA A 137 -5.28 -25.15 4.40
CA ALA A 137 -6.49 -25.24 3.60
C ALA A 137 -7.11 -26.64 3.65
N LYS A 138 -6.29 -27.69 3.49
CA LYS A 138 -6.75 -29.09 3.56
C LYS A 138 -7.30 -29.41 4.95
N SER A 139 -6.59 -29.00 6.00
CA SER A 139 -7.03 -29.23 7.40
C SER A 139 -8.27 -28.42 7.77
N TRP A 140 -8.50 -27.26 7.14
CA TRP A 140 -9.69 -26.45 7.31
C TRP A 140 -10.90 -27.12 6.67
N ASN A 141 -10.77 -27.55 5.41
CA ASN A 141 -11.82 -28.20 4.64
C ASN A 141 -12.24 -29.56 5.22
N GLY A 142 -11.28 -30.36 5.72
CA GLY A 142 -11.56 -31.64 6.35
C GLY A 142 -10.54 -32.72 6.00
N SER A 143 -11.02 -33.88 5.57
CA SER A 143 -10.19 -35.04 5.23
C SER A 143 -10.64 -35.69 3.92
N GLY A 144 -9.77 -36.54 3.37
CA GLY A 144 -10.06 -37.32 2.16
C GLY A 144 -9.77 -36.59 0.83
N PRO A 145 -10.11 -37.21 -0.31
CA PRO A 145 -9.70 -36.75 -1.64
C PRO A 145 -10.23 -35.37 -2.04
N MET A 146 -11.37 -34.95 -1.46
CA MET A 146 -11.96 -33.64 -1.74
C MET A 146 -11.06 -32.47 -1.33
N THR A 147 -10.15 -32.69 -0.39
CA THR A 147 -9.19 -31.67 0.05
C THR A 147 -8.20 -31.27 -1.07
N GLU A 148 -7.93 -32.14 -2.04
CA GLU A 148 -7.11 -31.81 -3.22
C GLU A 148 -7.82 -30.86 -4.18
N PHE A 149 -9.11 -31.11 -4.43
CA PHE A 149 -9.94 -30.22 -5.24
C PHE A 149 -10.10 -28.86 -4.59
N TYR A 150 -10.32 -28.84 -3.27
CA TYR A 150 -10.37 -27.62 -2.48
C TYR A 150 -9.06 -26.83 -2.59
N TRP A 151 -7.92 -27.49 -2.35
CA TRP A 151 -6.61 -26.85 -2.48
C TRP A 151 -6.37 -26.26 -3.87
N ARG A 152 -6.74 -26.98 -4.94
CA ARG A 152 -6.60 -26.46 -6.31
C ARG A 152 -7.39 -25.17 -6.53
N ARG A 153 -8.60 -25.05 -5.96
CA ARG A 153 -9.41 -23.82 -6.03
C ARG A 153 -8.74 -22.68 -5.26
N ILE A 154 -8.22 -22.96 -4.06
CA ILE A 154 -7.49 -21.98 -3.24
C ILE A 154 -6.24 -21.48 -3.96
N ARG A 155 -5.43 -22.40 -4.49
CA ARG A 155 -4.22 -22.08 -5.26
C ARG A 155 -4.51 -21.19 -6.47
N SER A 156 -5.62 -21.45 -7.16
CA SER A 156 -6.07 -20.60 -8.28
C SER A 156 -6.39 -19.17 -7.83
N GLN A 157 -6.99 -18.98 -6.66
CA GLN A 157 -7.22 -17.63 -6.11
C GLN A 157 -5.91 -16.96 -5.66
N LEU A 158 -5.00 -17.71 -5.04
CA LEU A 158 -3.69 -17.18 -4.62
C LEU A 158 -2.87 -16.64 -5.79
N GLN A 159 -2.87 -17.34 -6.93
CA GLN A 159 -2.19 -16.91 -8.16
C GLN A 159 -2.74 -15.60 -8.73
N LYS A 160 -4.01 -15.27 -8.49
CA LYS A 160 -4.59 -13.99 -8.93
C LYS A 160 -4.16 -12.81 -8.05
N ILE A 161 -3.87 -13.06 -6.77
CA ILE A 161 -3.47 -12.03 -5.80
C ILE A 161 -1.98 -11.68 -5.98
N GLN A 162 -1.16 -12.66 -6.36
CA GLN A 162 0.26 -12.50 -6.61
C GLN A 162 0.57 -12.97 -8.04
N PRO A 163 0.32 -12.13 -9.06
CA PRO A 163 0.76 -12.45 -10.41
C PRO A 163 2.29 -12.59 -10.40
N ALA A 164 2.78 -13.70 -10.94
CA ALA A 164 4.20 -13.99 -11.09
C ALA A 164 4.91 -12.96 -11.99
#